data_AF-A0A7K0W8L9-F1
#
_entry.id   AF-A0A7K0W8L9-F1
#
_cell.length_a   1.000
_cell.length_b   1.000
_cell.length_c   1.000
_cell.angle_alpha   90.00
_cell.angle_beta   90.00
_cell.angle_gamma   90.00
#
_symmetry.space_group_name_H-M   'P 1'
#
loop_
_entity.id
_entity.type
_entity.pdbx_description
1 polymer ?
#
loop_
_entity_poly.entity_id
_entity_poly.type
_entity_poly.pdbx_seq_one_letter_code
_entity_poly.pdbx_strand_id
1 'polypeptide(L)'
;MKSQRSYIDYSLDKRATLLALFRGAVDACDADPYLVRAAKWHGEKTTRNCPVCKKNGLVELRYTFGEQLGQYSGRIKSPKEL
;
A
#
# COMPACT_ATOMS: atom_id res chain seq x y z
N MET A 1 -10.98 18.63 -18.65
CA MET A 1 -9.98 17.68 -19.16
C MET A 1 -9.53 16.81 -17.98
N LYS A 2 -9.82 15.51 -17.95
CA LYS A 2 -9.31 14.62 -16.89
C LYS A 2 -7.79 14.49 -17.13
N SER A 3 -6.96 14.99 -16.23
CA SER A 3 -5.52 14.78 -16.35
C SER A 3 -5.24 13.28 -16.28
N GLN A 4 -4.40 12.77 -17.19
CA GLN A 4 -3.89 11.42 -17.07
C GLN A 4 -3.12 11.33 -15.75
N ARG A 5 -3.49 10.39 -14.88
CA ARG A 5 -2.74 10.13 -13.64
C ARG A 5 -1.40 9.53 -14.07
N SER A 6 -0.31 10.29 -13.96
CA SER A 6 1.03 9.73 -14.05
C SER A 6 1.21 8.69 -12.94
N TYR A 7 1.59 7.47 -13.31
CA TYR A 7 1.76 6.37 -12.37
C TYR A 7 3.24 6.25 -11.96
N ILE A 8 3.49 6.23 -10.65
CA ILE A 8 4.82 5.93 -10.10
C ILE A 8 4.76 4.50 -9.55
N ASP A 9 5.60 3.63 -10.09
CA ASP A 9 5.70 2.22 -9.70
C ASP A 9 6.93 2.00 -8.80
N TYR A 10 6.72 1.52 -7.58
CA TYR A 10 7.78 1.23 -6.59
C TYR A 10 8.16 -0.26 -6.53
N SER A 11 7.84 -1.06 -7.54
CA SER A 11 8.06 -2.51 -7.53
C SER A 11 9.54 -2.89 -7.50
N LEU A 12 10.42 -2.13 -8.16
CA LEU A 12 11.86 -2.39 -8.15
C LEU A 12 12.46 -2.13 -6.76
N ASP A 13 12.12 -1.01 -6.15
CA ASP A 13 12.55 -0.66 -4.79
C ASP A 13 12.05 -1.69 -3.77
N LYS A 14 10.77 -2.06 -3.87
CA LYS A 14 10.19 -3.13 -3.05
C LYS A 14 10.95 -4.45 -3.18
N ARG A 15 11.34 -4.85 -4.39
CA ARG A 15 12.11 -6.09 -4.62
C ARG A 15 13.50 -6.01 -3.99
N ALA A 16 14.20 -4.89 -4.14
CA ALA A 16 15.51 -4.68 -3.53
C ALA A 16 15.43 -4.76 -1.99
N THR A 17 14.46 -4.10 -1.38
CA THR A 17 14.23 -4.11 0.07
C THR A 17 13.93 -5.53 0.58
N LEU A 18 13.07 -6.28 -0.11
CA LEU A 18 12.78 -7.67 0.27
C LEU A 18 14.01 -8.58 0.18
N LEU A 19 14.85 -8.41 -0.85
CA LEU A 19 16.10 -9.17 -0.96
C LEU A 19 17.08 -8.83 0.15
N ALA A 20 17.21 -7.55 0.50
CA ALA A 20 18.05 -7.12 1.61
C ALA A 20 17.56 -7.67 2.95
N LEU A 21 16.24 -7.68 3.17
CA LEU A 21 15.60 -8.23 4.37
C LEU A 21 15.92 -9.72 4.55
N PHE A 22 15.76 -10.52 3.48
CA PHE A 22 16.08 -11.95 3.53
C PHE A 22 17.56 -12.26 3.70
N ARG A 23 18.45 -11.31 3.36
CA ARG A 23 19.89 -11.41 3.60
C ARG A 23 20.29 -10.94 5.01
N GLY A 24 19.34 -10.46 5.81
CA GLY A 24 19.60 -9.88 7.13
C GLY A 24 20.35 -8.53 7.08
N ALA A 25 20.37 -7.87 5.91
CA ALA A 25 21.08 -6.61 5.71
C ALA A 25 20.24 -5.39 6.13
N VAL A 26 18.92 -5.55 6.22
CA VAL A 26 17.99 -4.54 6.72
C VAL A 26 16.98 -5.20 7.65
N ASP A 27 16.57 -4.46 8.68
CA ASP A 27 15.42 -4.80 9.49
C ASP A 27 14.22 -4.00 8.99
N ALA A 28 13.22 -4.69 8.46
CA ALA A 28 12.00 -4.03 7.98
C ALA A 28 11.06 -3.87 9.16
N CYS A 29 10.89 -2.65 9.64
CA CYS A 29 9.96 -2.35 10.73
C CYS A 29 8.54 -2.84 10.41
N ASP A 30 7.81 -3.22 11.47
CA ASP A 30 6.39 -3.53 11.38
C ASP A 30 5.58 -2.34 10.82
N ALA A 31 4.44 -2.66 10.20
CA ALA A 31 3.53 -1.64 9.72
C ALA A 31 2.98 -0.80 10.88
N ASP A 32 2.86 0.51 10.66
CA ASP A 32 2.28 1.43 11.64
C ASP A 32 0.89 0.91 12.12
N PRO A 33 0.60 0.94 13.44
CA PRO A 33 -0.68 0.50 13.98
C PRO A 33 -1.90 1.13 13.30
N TYR A 34 -1.79 2.36 12.80
CA TYR A 34 -2.84 3.02 12.05
C TYR A 34 -3.08 2.35 10.69
N LEU A 35 -2.03 1.96 9.97
CA LEU A 35 -2.14 1.21 8.71
C LEU A 35 -2.77 -0.17 8.94
N VAL A 36 -2.42 -0.85 10.04
CA VAL A 36 -3.03 -2.12 10.41
C VAL A 36 -4.53 -1.96 10.69
N ARG A 37 -4.92 -0.90 11.40
CA ARG A 37 -6.32 -0.59 11.67
C ARG A 37 -7.09 -0.23 10.40
N ALA A 38 -6.49 0.59 9.53
CA ALA A 38 -7.04 0.92 8.23
C ALA A 38 -7.26 -0.33 7.38
N ALA A 39 -6.28 -1.23 7.31
CA ALA A 39 -6.36 -2.48 6.58
C ALA A 39 -7.51 -3.37 7.08
N LYS A 40 -7.75 -3.39 8.40
CA LYS A 40 -8.82 -4.19 9.01
C LYS A 40 -10.23 -3.74 8.58
N TRP A 41 -10.46 -2.44 8.43
CA TRP A 41 -11.81 -1.87 8.23
C TRP A 41 -12.08 -1.34 6.81
N HIS A 42 -11.03 -0.89 6.12
CA HIS A 42 -11.13 -0.21 4.82
C HIS A 42 -10.24 -0.87 3.75
N GLY A 43 -9.51 -1.93 4.11
CA GLY A 43 -8.64 -2.63 3.19
C GLY A 43 -9.37 -3.65 2.32
N GLU A 44 -8.84 -3.86 1.12
CA GLU A 44 -9.32 -4.88 0.19
C GLU A 44 -8.35 -6.06 0.18
N LYS A 45 -8.87 -7.28 0.37
CA LYS A 45 -8.04 -8.49 0.31
C LYS A 45 -7.60 -8.73 -1.14
N THR A 46 -6.30 -8.85 -1.34
CA THR A 46 -5.74 -9.17 -2.65
C THR A 46 -5.45 -10.67 -2.75
N THR A 47 -5.26 -11.17 -3.96
CA THR A 47 -4.95 -12.59 -4.22
C THR A 47 -3.49 -12.96 -3.97
N ARG A 48 -2.64 -11.96 -3.72
CA ARG A 48 -1.20 -12.10 -3.53
C ARG A 48 -0.89 -12.41 -2.07
N ASN A 49 0.00 -13.37 -1.85
CA ASN A 49 0.49 -13.69 -0.50
C ASN A 49 1.53 -12.67 -0.02
N CYS A 50 1.64 -12.54 1.29
CA CYS A 50 2.69 -11.73 1.92
C CYS A 50 4.07 -12.26 1.51
N PRO A 51 4.95 -11.43 0.93
CA PRO A 51 6.26 -11.90 0.46
C PRO A 51 7.16 -12.36 1.61
N VAL A 52 6.97 -11.84 2.82
CA VAL A 52 7.76 -12.16 4.01
C VAL A 52 7.31 -13.49 4.63
N CYS A 53 6.06 -13.59 5.08
CA CYS A 53 5.57 -14.78 5.79
C CYS A 53 5.00 -15.88 4.88
N LYS A 54 4.67 -15.56 3.62
CA LYS A 54 4.10 -16.46 2.58
C LYS A 54 2.79 -17.19 2.94
N LYS A 55 2.22 -16.93 4.13
CA LYS A 55 1.03 -17.60 4.66
C LYS A 55 -0.23 -16.75 4.55
N ASN A 56 -0.11 -15.46 4.84
CA ASN A 56 -1.28 -14.57 4.90
C ASN A 56 -1.46 -13.83 3.58
N GLY A 57 -2.71 -13.63 3.16
CA GLY A 57 -3.05 -12.76 2.04
C GLY A 57 -2.75 -11.30 2.36
N LEU A 58 -2.27 -10.55 1.37
CA LEU A 58 -2.05 -9.12 1.50
C LEU A 58 -3.37 -8.35 1.49
N VAL A 59 -3.36 -7.21 2.17
CA VAL A 59 -4.47 -6.26 2.16
C VAL A 59 -3.98 -4.97 1.50
N GLU A 60 -4.73 -4.50 0.51
CA GLU A 60 -4.43 -3.29 -0.23
C GLU A 60 -5.25 -2.11 0.31
N LEU A 61 -4.56 -0.99 0.55
CA LEU A 61 -5.15 0.27 0.96
C LEU A 61 -4.87 1.30 -0.13
N ARG A 62 -5.87 2.13 -0.44
CA ARG A 62 -5.75 3.17 -1.47
C ARG A 62 -6.02 4.52 -0.85
N TYR A 63 -4.95 5.25 -0.60
CA TYR A 63 -5.03 6.64 -0.16
C TYR A 63 -5.06 7.55 -1.37
N THR A 64 -5.98 8.51 -1.36
CA THR A 64 -6.12 9.49 -2.43
C THR A 64 -5.64 10.83 -1.94
N PHE A 65 -4.74 11.45 -2.70
CA PHE A 65 -4.19 12.78 -2.40
C PHE A 65 -4.37 13.67 -3.63
N GLY A 66 -4.67 14.93 -3.40
CA GLY A 66 -4.78 15.93 -4.44
C GLY A 66 -5.40 17.21 -3.94
N GLU A 67 -4.94 18.36 -4.44
CA GLU A 67 -5.45 19.68 -4.03
C GLU A 67 -6.94 19.84 -4.36
N GLN A 68 -7.38 19.29 -5.49
CA GLN A 68 -8.78 19.29 -5.93
C GLN A 68 -9.72 18.50 -4.99
N LEU A 69 -9.18 17.65 -4.12
CA LEU A 69 -9.97 16.88 -3.15
C LEU A 69 -10.28 17.68 -1.87
N GLY A 70 -9.59 18.80 -1.62
CA GLY A 70 -9.77 19.60 -0.41
C GLY A 70 -9.74 18.75 0.86
N GLN A 71 -10.82 18.81 1.66
CA GLN A 71 -11.01 18.05 2.90
C GLN A 71 -11.06 16.52 2.75
N TYR A 72 -11.14 16.02 1.52
CA TYR A 72 -11.16 14.58 1.22
C TYR A 72 -9.77 14.05 0.84
N SER A 73 -8.77 14.93 0.69
CA SER A 73 -7.38 14.53 0.51
C SER A 73 -6.88 13.75 1.73
N GLY A 74 -6.08 12.71 1.49
CA GLY A 74 -5.55 11.82 2.52
C GLY A 74 -6.55 10.79 3.05
N ARG A 75 -7.74 10.68 2.47
CA ARG A 75 -8.71 9.64 2.84
C ARG A 75 -8.53 8.37 2.02
N ILE A 76 -8.91 7.24 2.64
CA ILE A 76 -8.96 5.94 1.98
C ILE A 76 -10.19 5.91 1.08
N LYS A 77 -10.01 5.41 -0.16
CA LYS A 77 -11.06 5.25 -1.14
C LYS A 77 -11.07 3.85 -1.74
N SER A 78 -12.26 3.30 -1.91
CA SER A 78 -12.44 2.03 -2.61
C SER A 78 -12.28 2.21 -4.13
N PRO A 79 -12.01 1.15 -4.90
CA PRO A 79 -11.95 1.22 -6.37
C PRO A 79 -13.21 1.81 -7.02
N LYS A 80 -14.37 1.65 -6.38
CA LYS A 80 -15.65 2.20 -6.87
C LYS A 80 -15.75 3.72 -6.70
N GLU A 81 -14.94 4.31 -5.82
CA GLU A 81 -14.92 5.75 -5.53
C GLU A 81 -13.79 6.51 -6.26
N LEU A 82 -12.94 5.79 -7.02
CA LEU A 82 -11.71 6.28 -7.67
C LEU A 82 -11.90 6.64 -9.15
#